data_AF-A0A7K9E7Y2-F1
#
_entry.id   AF-A0A7K9E7Y2-F1
#
_cell.length_a   1.000
_cell.length_b   1.000
_cell.length_c   1.000
_cell.angle_alpha   90.00
_cell.angle_beta   90.00
_cell.angle_gamma   90.00
#
_symmetry.space_group_name_H-M   'P 1'
#
loop_
_entity.id
_entity.type
_entity.pdbx_description
1 polymer ?
#
loop_
_entity_poly.entity_id
_entity_poly.type
_entity_poly.pdbx_seq_one_letter_code
_entity_poly.pdbx_strand_id
1 'polypeptide(L)'
;NSLFFFVFTGRGFAFRRKQKIERQYRKLLKKGRKVHSQQNDQFTDTYPEHLKHLYLAEEEMLKRRRRPPDNSVLSEEKLNKEVETCTFSHRSVTTKGKFKKKTANQKAKEEYEKIKAERAKKKEEAEKRKQQREEAQRLYKQKKMEAYKILSKKTKRGQPNLNLQVEFLLQKIQQKT
;
A
#
# COMPACT_ATOMS: atom_id res chain seq x y z
N ASN A 1 -70.78 30.41 -11.55
CA ASN A 1 -69.34 30.34 -11.23
C ASN A 1 -68.69 29.14 -11.90
N SER A 2 -68.55 29.19 -13.22
CA SER A 2 -67.84 28.18 -14.01
C SER A 2 -66.66 28.86 -14.70
N LEU A 3 -65.66 29.21 -13.90
CA LEU A 3 -64.47 29.92 -14.38
C LEU A 3 -63.24 29.48 -13.59
N PHE A 4 -63.01 28.17 -13.51
CA PHE A 4 -61.77 27.63 -12.93
C PHE A 4 -61.28 26.32 -13.57
N PHE A 5 -61.74 25.97 -14.77
CA PHE A 5 -61.38 24.70 -15.43
C PHE A 5 -60.61 24.84 -16.74
N PHE A 6 -60.13 26.04 -17.10
CA PHE A 6 -59.49 26.27 -18.41
C PHE A 6 -58.14 27.00 -18.33
N VAL A 7 -57.22 26.56 -17.46
CA VAL A 7 -55.84 27.10 -17.41
C VAL A 7 -54.76 26.05 -17.74
N PHE A 8 -55.12 24.77 -17.89
CA PHE A 8 -54.12 23.71 -18.12
C PHE A 8 -53.97 23.22 -19.57
N THR A 9 -54.64 23.84 -20.55
CA THR A 9 -54.59 23.43 -21.97
C THR A 9 -53.84 24.41 -22.87
N GLY A 10 -52.93 25.23 -22.32
CA GLY A 10 -52.22 26.30 -23.04
C GLY A 10 -50.85 25.94 -23.65
N ARG A 11 -50.53 24.66 -23.85
CA ARG A 11 -49.24 24.24 -24.44
C ARG A 11 -49.50 23.44 -25.71
N GLY A 12 -49.62 24.17 -26.83
CA GLY A 12 -49.87 23.61 -28.16
C GLY A 12 -48.83 22.60 -28.64
N PHE A 13 -49.05 22.03 -29.84
CA PHE A 13 -48.21 20.99 -30.43
C PHE A 13 -46.71 21.33 -30.44
N ALA A 14 -46.36 22.58 -30.71
CA ALA A 14 -44.98 23.08 -30.70
C ALA A 14 -44.30 22.90 -29.32
N PHE A 15 -45.02 23.14 -28.23
CA PHE A 15 -44.50 22.97 -26.88
C PHE A 15 -44.27 21.48 -26.55
N ARG A 16 -45.21 20.61 -26.92
CA ARG A 16 -45.05 19.15 -26.75
C ARG A 16 -43.87 18.61 -27.56
N ARG A 17 -43.68 19.10 -28.79
CA ARG A 17 -42.53 18.75 -29.65
C ARG A 17 -41.22 19.22 -29.04
N LYS A 18 -41.16 20.45 -28.52
CA LYS A 18 -40.01 21.01 -27.80
C LYS A 18 -39.63 20.14 -26.60
N GLN A 19 -40.59 19.78 -25.75
CA GLN A 19 -40.34 18.90 -24.61
C GLN A 19 -39.87 17.50 -25.04
N LYS A 20 -40.39 16.96 -26.14
CA LYS A 20 -39.95 15.66 -26.67
C LYS A 20 -38.50 15.71 -27.12
N ILE A 21 -38.10 16.75 -27.86
CA ILE A 21 -36.71 16.97 -28.31
C ILE A 21 -35.79 17.13 -27.10
N GLU A 22 -36.17 17.95 -26.12
CA GLU A 22 -35.39 18.18 -24.89
C GLU A 22 -35.18 16.88 -24.10
N ARG A 23 -36.22 16.04 -23.98
CA ARG A 23 -36.10 14.72 -23.34
C ARG A 23 -35.16 13.79 -24.09
N GLN A 24 -35.23 13.75 -25.43
CA GLN A 24 -34.32 12.93 -26.25
C GLN A 24 -32.87 13.42 -26.11
N TYR A 25 -32.65 14.73 -26.13
CA TYR A 25 -31.33 15.33 -25.92
C TYR A 25 -30.75 14.98 -24.54
N ARG A 26 -31.53 15.13 -23.46
CA ARG A 26 -31.12 14.70 -22.11
C ARG A 26 -30.81 13.21 -22.04
N LYS A 27 -31.52 12.37 -22.81
CA LYS A 27 -31.26 10.93 -22.89
C LYS A 27 -29.93 10.62 -23.58
N LEU A 28 -29.58 11.35 -24.64
CA LEU A 28 -28.29 11.25 -25.32
C LEU A 28 -27.14 11.70 -24.41
N LEU A 29 -27.30 12.82 -23.70
CA LEU A 29 -26.32 13.30 -22.71
C LEU A 29 -26.08 12.27 -21.60
N LYS A 30 -27.14 11.60 -21.11
CA LYS A 30 -27.02 10.51 -20.13
C LYS A 30 -26.31 9.28 -20.68
N LYS A 31 -26.54 8.91 -21.95
CA LYS A 31 -25.86 7.79 -22.61
C LYS A 31 -24.36 8.07 -22.79
N GLY A 32 -23.99 9.26 -23.26
CA GLY A 32 -22.57 9.65 -23.41
C GLY A 32 -21.81 9.63 -22.08
N ARG A 33 -22.40 10.18 -21.00
CA ARG A 33 -21.79 10.15 -19.66
C ARG A 33 -21.58 8.72 -19.12
N LYS A 34 -22.46 7.77 -19.45
CA LYS A 34 -22.37 6.38 -18.98
C LYS A 34 -21.25 5.58 -19.68
N VAL A 35 -20.92 5.94 -20.92
CA VAL A 35 -19.80 5.37 -21.68
C VAL A 35 -18.47 5.95 -21.17
N HIS A 36 -18.42 7.26 -20.93
CA HIS A 36 -17.21 7.89 -20.38
C HIS A 36 -16.93 7.51 -18.92
N SER A 37 -17.94 7.14 -18.12
CA SER A 37 -17.70 6.57 -16.78
C SER A 37 -17.15 5.14 -16.80
N GLN A 38 -17.29 4.42 -17.93
CA GLN A 38 -16.72 3.08 -18.12
C GLN A 38 -15.31 3.16 -18.71
N GLN A 39 -15.04 4.19 -19.52
CA GLN A 39 -13.69 4.58 -19.94
C GLN A 39 -13.09 5.57 -18.93
N ASN A 40 -12.87 5.11 -17.70
CA ASN A 40 -11.72 5.65 -17.00
C ASN A 40 -10.53 5.12 -17.80
N ASP A 41 -9.92 5.99 -18.59
CA ASP A 41 -8.60 5.75 -19.15
C ASP A 41 -7.76 5.12 -18.05
N GLN A 42 -7.41 3.85 -18.23
CA GLN A 42 -6.70 3.06 -17.23
C GLN A 42 -5.22 3.49 -17.13
N PHE A 43 -4.94 4.71 -17.58
CA PHE A 43 -3.71 5.43 -17.42
C PHE A 43 -3.98 6.64 -16.52
N THR A 44 -4.39 6.36 -15.29
CA THR A 44 -4.08 7.31 -14.22
C THR A 44 -2.59 7.21 -13.99
N ASP A 45 -1.83 8.28 -14.25
CA ASP A 45 -0.46 8.47 -13.72
C ASP A 45 -0.40 8.47 -12.17
N THR A 46 -1.50 8.10 -11.52
CA THR A 46 -1.54 7.66 -10.14
C THR A 46 -0.90 6.27 -10.05
N TYR A 47 0.39 6.27 -9.73
CA TYR A 47 1.16 5.06 -9.46
C TYR A 47 0.43 4.13 -8.47
N PRO A 48 0.43 2.81 -8.72
CA PRO A 48 -0.10 1.82 -7.78
C PRO A 48 0.51 2.03 -6.37
N GLU A 49 -0.32 2.00 -5.33
CA GLU A 49 0.08 2.32 -3.94
C GLU A 49 1.37 1.59 -3.49
N HIS A 50 1.52 0.34 -3.93
CA HIS A 50 2.66 -0.51 -3.58
C HIS A 50 3.99 -0.12 -4.25
N LEU A 51 3.96 0.70 -5.30
CA LEU A 51 5.16 1.20 -6.00
C LEU A 51 5.54 2.62 -5.58
N LYS A 52 4.70 3.30 -4.79
CA LYS A 52 4.97 4.64 -4.25
C LYS A 52 6.33 4.72 -3.53
N HIS A 53 6.77 3.61 -2.92
CA HIS A 53 8.05 3.54 -2.22
C HIS A 53 9.27 3.63 -3.15
N LEU A 54 9.21 3.07 -4.35
CA LEU A 54 10.31 3.18 -5.33
C LEU A 54 10.49 4.64 -5.75
N TYR A 55 9.38 5.32 -6.03
CA TYR A 55 9.41 6.71 -6.46
C TYR A 55 9.87 7.65 -5.35
N LEU A 56 9.39 7.47 -4.12
CA LEU A 56 9.88 8.25 -2.96
C LEU A 56 11.38 8.03 -2.72
N ALA A 57 11.90 6.82 -2.96
CA ALA A 57 13.32 6.53 -2.87
C ALA A 57 14.14 7.21 -3.99
N GLU A 58 13.64 7.18 -5.24
CA GLU A 58 14.26 7.88 -6.37
C GLU A 58 14.29 9.40 -6.18
N GLU A 59 13.18 9.99 -5.70
CA GLU A 59 13.10 11.41 -5.34
C GLU A 59 14.11 11.78 -4.24
N GLU A 60 14.25 10.94 -3.20
CA GLU A 60 15.22 11.18 -2.13
C GLU A 60 16.66 11.13 -2.66
N MET A 61 16.98 10.17 -3.53
CA MET A 61 18.29 10.06 -4.17
C MET A 61 18.60 11.28 -5.05
N LEU A 62 17.64 11.72 -5.86
CA LEU A 62 17.79 12.90 -6.72
C LEU A 62 17.94 14.19 -5.90
N LYS A 63 17.21 14.32 -4.79
CA LYS A 63 17.34 15.45 -3.87
C LYS A 63 18.70 15.44 -3.15
N ARG A 64 19.22 14.28 -2.78
CA ARG A 64 20.59 14.13 -2.25
C ARG A 64 21.65 14.49 -3.30
N ARG A 65 21.44 14.14 -4.57
CA ARG A 65 22.34 14.49 -5.69
C ARG A 65 22.30 15.98 -6.05
N ARG A 66 21.15 16.65 -5.92
CA ARG A 66 20.96 18.08 -6.24
C ARG A 66 21.33 19.04 -5.11
N ARG A 67 21.55 18.53 -3.88
CA ARG A 67 22.07 19.37 -2.81
C ARG A 67 23.55 19.69 -3.13
N PRO A 68 23.96 20.96 -3.19
CA PRO A 68 25.38 21.29 -3.18
C PRO A 68 26.00 20.72 -1.90
N PRO A 69 27.29 20.34 -1.92
CA PRO A 69 27.97 19.78 -0.77
C PRO A 69 28.21 20.89 0.27
N ASP A 70 27.16 21.31 0.96
CA ASP A 70 27.29 22.22 2.10
C ASP A 70 27.79 21.42 3.31
N ASN A 71 29.11 21.47 3.48
CA ASN A 71 29.82 21.57 4.75
C ASN A 71 29.33 20.68 5.92
N SER A 72 29.09 19.39 5.69
CA SER A 72 28.90 18.41 6.79
C SER A 72 30.01 17.36 6.89
N VAL A 73 30.90 17.28 5.90
CA VAL A 73 32.01 16.29 5.85
C VAL A 73 33.34 16.86 6.34
N LEU A 74 33.45 18.19 6.56
CA LEU A 74 34.69 18.84 7.03
C LEU A 74 34.86 18.88 8.57
N SER A 75 33.88 18.41 9.34
CA SER A 75 33.90 18.48 10.82
C SER A 75 34.37 17.19 11.50
N GLU A 76 34.34 16.05 10.81
CA GLU A 76 34.72 14.75 11.42
C GLU A 76 36.23 14.51 11.38
N GLU A 77 36.95 15.06 10.40
CA GLU A 77 38.41 14.88 10.27
C GLU A 77 39.24 15.85 11.14
N LYS A 78 38.70 17.02 11.49
CA LYS A 78 39.40 18.00 12.34
C LYS A 78 39.44 17.59 13.82
N LEU A 79 38.48 16.78 14.27
CA LEU A 79 38.43 16.32 15.66
C LEU A 79 39.35 15.13 15.96
N ASN A 80 39.84 14.42 14.94
CA ASN A 80 40.74 13.27 15.14
C ASN A 80 42.23 13.67 15.13
N LYS A 81 42.60 14.78 14.48
CA LYS A 81 44.00 15.26 14.44
C LYS A 81 44.46 15.98 15.71
N GLU A 82 43.54 16.56 16.49
CA GLU A 82 43.87 17.18 17.80
C GLU A 82 43.97 16.16 18.95
N VAL A 83 43.49 14.93 18.75
CA VAL A 83 43.51 13.88 19.78
C VAL A 83 44.82 13.08 19.74
N GLU A 84 45.54 13.08 18.62
CA GLU A 84 46.80 12.35 18.47
C GLU A 84 48.05 13.12 18.94
N THR A 85 48.02 14.46 19.01
CA THR A 85 49.19 15.26 19.41
C THR A 85 49.35 15.44 20.92
N CYS A 86 48.38 15.01 21.73
CA CYS A 86 48.41 15.15 23.20
C CYS A 86 48.66 13.84 23.94
N THR A 87 48.92 12.73 23.24
CA THR A 87 49.10 11.39 23.84
C THR A 87 50.57 11.04 24.16
N PHE A 88 51.48 12.01 24.17
CA PHE A 88 52.89 11.77 24.57
C PHE A 88 53.22 12.15 26.02
N SER A 89 52.36 12.86 26.76
CA SER A 89 52.68 13.31 28.12
C SER A 89 51.62 12.95 29.16
N HIS A 90 51.50 11.65 29.47
CA HIS A 90 51.48 11.23 30.87
C HIS A 90 51.50 9.71 30.95
N ARG A 91 52.65 9.17 31.36
CA ARG A 91 52.75 7.87 31.99
C ARG A 91 51.83 7.86 33.21
N SER A 92 50.64 7.29 33.09
CA SER A 92 49.72 7.13 34.22
C SER A 92 49.85 5.72 34.79
N VAL A 93 50.45 5.69 35.98
CA VAL A 93 50.56 4.60 36.94
C VAL A 93 49.23 3.83 37.05
N THR A 94 49.34 2.51 36.97
CA THR A 94 48.28 1.54 37.24
C THR A 94 47.72 1.74 38.65
N THR A 95 46.48 2.23 38.75
CA THR A 95 45.65 2.06 39.94
C THR A 95 44.35 1.39 39.53
N LYS A 96 44.14 0.18 40.05
CA LYS A 96 42.91 -0.59 39.87
C LYS A 96 41.77 0.11 40.60
N GLY A 97 40.63 0.22 39.92
CA GLY A 97 39.31 0.15 40.57
C GLY A 97 38.72 1.47 41.07
N LYS A 98 38.21 2.31 40.16
CA LYS A 98 36.96 3.07 40.34
C LYS A 98 36.29 3.23 38.98
N PHE A 99 35.14 2.59 38.77
CA PHE A 99 34.33 2.77 37.55
C PHE A 99 33.95 4.26 37.43
N LYS A 100 34.62 5.00 36.55
CA LYS A 100 34.26 6.38 36.26
C LYS A 100 32.83 6.38 35.70
N LYS A 101 31.93 7.17 36.32
CA LYS A 101 30.55 7.31 35.85
C LYS A 101 30.57 7.82 34.40
N LYS A 102 29.83 7.15 33.52
CA LYS A 102 29.71 7.55 32.10
C LYS A 102 29.18 8.99 32.00
N THR A 103 29.78 9.79 31.11
CA THR A 103 29.32 11.15 30.80
C THR A 103 27.97 11.10 30.10
N ALA A 104 27.14 12.14 30.24
CA ALA A 104 25.81 12.20 29.60
C ALA A 104 25.87 11.90 28.09
N ASN A 105 26.85 12.48 27.37
CA ASN A 105 27.05 12.22 25.95
C ASN A 105 27.38 10.75 25.62
N GLN A 106 28.10 10.04 26.50
CA GLN A 106 28.38 8.61 26.32
C GLN A 106 27.12 7.78 26.52
N LYS A 107 26.29 8.12 27.52
CA LYS A 107 24.99 7.46 27.75
C LYS A 107 24.05 7.65 26.56
N ALA A 108 23.98 8.87 26.01
CA ALA A 108 23.15 9.17 24.84
C ALA A 108 23.55 8.34 23.60
N LYS A 109 24.85 8.13 23.37
CA LYS A 109 25.34 7.26 22.28
C LYS A 109 24.88 5.81 22.46
N GLU A 110 25.03 5.27 23.67
CA GLU A 110 24.61 3.89 23.97
C GLU A 110 23.09 3.71 23.84
N GLU A 111 22.29 4.69 24.28
CA GLU A 111 20.84 4.65 24.11
C GLU A 111 20.42 4.72 22.64
N TYR A 112 21.09 5.55 21.84
CA TYR A 112 20.85 5.62 20.40
C TYR A 112 21.11 4.28 19.72
N GLU A 113 22.23 3.62 20.03
CA GLU A 113 22.56 2.30 19.49
C GLU A 113 21.55 1.23 19.88
N LYS A 114 21.08 1.25 21.14
CA LYS A 114 20.02 0.34 21.61
C LYS A 114 18.71 0.55 20.84
N ILE A 115 18.27 1.80 20.69
CA ILE A 115 17.05 2.14 19.93
C ILE A 115 17.20 1.73 18.46
N LYS A 116 18.39 1.92 17.87
CA LYS A 116 18.68 1.50 16.49
C LYS A 116 18.56 -0.02 16.34
N ALA A 117 19.13 -0.79 17.28
CA ALA A 117 19.04 -2.24 17.29
C ALA A 117 17.60 -2.74 17.50
N GLU A 118 16.84 -2.12 18.40
CA GLU A 118 15.43 -2.47 18.62
C GLU A 118 14.58 -2.22 17.37
N ARG A 119 14.79 -1.07 16.70
CA ARG A 119 14.11 -0.76 15.44
C ARG A 119 14.46 -1.75 14.33
N ALA A 120 15.71 -2.21 14.25
CA ALA A 120 16.13 -3.23 13.29
C ALA A 120 15.41 -4.57 13.55
N LYS A 121 15.42 -5.05 14.79
CA LYS A 121 14.70 -6.27 15.19
C LYS A 121 13.19 -6.19 14.90
N LYS A 122 12.56 -5.05 15.21
CA LYS A 122 11.14 -4.81 14.93
C LYS A 122 10.82 -4.80 13.44
N LYS A 123 11.73 -4.29 12.59
CA LYS A 123 11.59 -4.33 11.12
C LYS A 123 11.67 -5.77 10.61
N GLU A 124 12.67 -6.53 11.03
CA GLU A 124 12.82 -7.94 10.64
C GLU A 124 11.61 -8.78 11.04
N GLU A 125 11.09 -8.59 12.26
CA GLU A 125 9.90 -9.29 12.71
C GLU A 125 8.65 -8.91 11.90
N ALA A 126 8.47 -7.62 11.60
CA ALA A 126 7.37 -7.15 10.76
C ALA A 126 7.44 -7.72 9.34
N GLU A 127 8.64 -7.85 8.78
CA GLU A 127 8.86 -8.46 7.47
C GLU A 127 8.50 -9.95 7.47
N LYS A 128 8.94 -10.70 8.49
CA LYS A 128 8.56 -12.12 8.66
C LYS A 128 7.04 -12.29 8.78
N ARG A 129 6.37 -11.45 9.57
CA ARG A 129 4.89 -11.48 9.67
C ARG A 129 4.21 -11.13 8.35
N LYS A 130 4.79 -10.21 7.56
CA LYS A 130 4.28 -9.87 6.23
C LYS A 130 4.39 -11.08 5.28
N GLN A 131 5.55 -11.73 5.24
CA GLN A 131 5.78 -12.94 4.43
C GLN A 131 4.79 -14.05 4.80
N GLN A 132 4.64 -14.35 6.10
CA GLN A 132 3.67 -15.35 6.58
C GLN A 132 2.23 -15.04 6.15
N ARG A 133 1.81 -13.77 6.20
CA ARG A 133 0.48 -13.36 5.73
C ARG A 133 0.31 -13.55 4.23
N GLU A 134 1.31 -13.16 3.45
CA GLU A 134 1.30 -13.32 2.00
C GLU A 134 1.27 -14.80 1.58
N GLU A 135 2.09 -15.63 2.22
CA GLU A 135 2.10 -17.08 2.01
C GLU A 135 0.76 -17.72 2.38
N ALA A 136 0.19 -17.38 3.53
CA ALA A 136 -1.12 -17.86 3.95
C ALA A 136 -2.22 -17.46 2.95
N GLN A 137 -2.18 -16.24 2.43
CA GLN A 137 -3.12 -15.79 1.40
C GLN A 137 -2.93 -16.54 0.08
N ARG A 138 -1.69 -16.79 -0.35
CA ARG A 138 -1.38 -17.57 -1.56
C ARG A 138 -1.93 -18.99 -1.44
N LEU A 139 -1.64 -19.66 -0.32
CA LEU A 139 -2.13 -21.01 -0.04
C LEU A 139 -3.66 -21.06 -0.02
N TYR A 140 -4.32 -20.09 0.62
CA TYR A 140 -5.77 -20.00 0.61
C TYR A 140 -6.34 -19.86 -0.81
N LYS A 141 -5.76 -18.97 -1.63
CA LYS A 141 -6.18 -18.77 -3.02
C LYS A 141 -5.99 -20.03 -3.86
N GLN A 142 -4.86 -20.72 -3.72
CA GLN A 142 -4.58 -21.98 -4.42
C GLN A 142 -5.63 -23.05 -4.06
N LYS A 143 -5.82 -23.32 -2.77
CA LYS A 143 -6.83 -24.28 -2.29
C LYS A 143 -8.24 -23.92 -2.77
N LYS A 144 -8.59 -22.63 -2.78
CA LYS A 144 -9.87 -22.14 -3.29
C LYS A 144 -10.03 -22.42 -4.78
N MET A 145 -9.00 -22.17 -5.58
CA MET A 145 -9.01 -22.43 -7.03
C MET A 145 -9.09 -23.92 -7.35
N GLU A 146 -8.35 -24.76 -6.62
CA GLU A 146 -8.40 -26.22 -6.77
C GLU A 146 -9.79 -26.77 -6.44
N ALA A 147 -10.36 -26.36 -5.31
CA ALA A 147 -11.72 -26.73 -4.93
C ALA A 147 -12.74 -26.26 -5.99
N TYR A 148 -12.62 -25.02 -6.47
CA TYR A 148 -13.48 -24.52 -7.54
C TYR A 148 -13.34 -25.35 -8.82
N LYS A 149 -12.12 -25.72 -9.23
CA LYS A 149 -11.87 -26.55 -10.42
C LYS A 149 -12.54 -27.92 -10.33
N ILE A 150 -12.61 -28.52 -9.14
CA ILE A 150 -13.28 -29.81 -8.93
C ILE A 150 -14.81 -29.61 -8.95
N LEU A 151 -15.30 -28.65 -8.17
CA LEU A 151 -16.74 -28.44 -7.98
C LEU A 151 -17.46 -27.84 -9.19
N SER A 152 -16.75 -27.07 -10.04
CA SER A 152 -17.32 -26.42 -11.23
C SER A 152 -17.42 -27.33 -12.45
N LYS A 153 -16.88 -28.56 -12.39
CA LYS A 153 -16.95 -29.52 -13.50
C LYS A 153 -18.40 -29.95 -13.76
N LYS A 154 -18.76 -29.95 -15.04
CA LYS A 154 -20.08 -30.33 -15.54
C LYS A 154 -19.97 -31.44 -16.58
N THR A 155 -21.04 -32.23 -16.72
CA THR A 155 -21.18 -33.23 -17.78
C THR A 155 -21.40 -32.56 -19.13
N LYS A 156 -21.32 -33.31 -20.25
CA LYS A 156 -21.60 -32.79 -21.60
C LYS A 156 -22.98 -32.15 -21.72
N ARG A 157 -23.93 -32.55 -20.87
CA ARG A 157 -25.31 -32.01 -20.79
C ARG A 157 -25.45 -30.80 -19.85
N GLY A 158 -24.34 -30.31 -19.27
CA GLY A 158 -24.31 -29.15 -18.39
C GLY A 158 -24.69 -29.42 -16.93
N GLN A 159 -24.96 -30.67 -16.55
CA GLN A 159 -25.28 -31.04 -15.17
C GLN A 159 -24.00 -31.09 -14.32
N PRO A 160 -24.07 -30.78 -13.02
CA PRO A 160 -22.91 -30.92 -12.13
C PRO A 160 -22.45 -32.37 -12.06
N ASN A 161 -21.13 -32.60 -12.02
CA ASN A 161 -20.59 -33.94 -11.85
C ASN A 161 -20.56 -34.33 -10.36
N LEU A 162 -21.63 -35.00 -9.90
CA LEU A 162 -21.82 -35.36 -8.49
C LEU A 162 -20.70 -36.27 -7.94
N ASN A 163 -20.18 -37.20 -8.73
CA ASN A 163 -19.15 -38.14 -8.27
C ASN A 163 -17.91 -37.40 -7.76
N LEU A 164 -17.45 -36.38 -8.50
CA LEU A 164 -16.30 -35.55 -8.10
C LEU A 164 -16.59 -34.68 -6.87
N GLN A 165 -17.83 -34.20 -6.73
CA GLN A 165 -18.23 -33.40 -5.57
C GLN A 165 -18.28 -34.25 -4.29
N VAL A 166 -18.82 -35.47 -4.40
CA VAL A 166 -18.88 -36.46 -3.31
C VAL A 166 -17.48 -36.88 -2.89
N GLU A 167 -16.58 -37.19 -3.83
CA GLU A 167 -15.19 -37.55 -3.54
C GLU A 167 -14.46 -36.43 -2.77
N PHE A 168 -14.59 -35.17 -3.23
CA PHE A 168 -14.02 -34.01 -2.53
C PHE A 168 -14.59 -33.83 -1.12
N LEU A 169 -15.87 -34.12 -0.91
CA LEU A 169 -16.52 -34.10 0.41
C LEU A 169 -15.99 -35.20 1.32
N LEU A 170 -15.85 -36.42 0.82
CA LEU A 170 -15.29 -37.55 1.57
C LEU A 170 -13.85 -37.24 2.01
N GLN A 171 -13.03 -36.70 1.12
CA GLN A 171 -11.67 -36.26 1.44
C GLN A 171 -11.66 -35.22 2.57
N LYS A 172 -12.59 -34.26 2.56
CA LYS A 172 -12.73 -33.27 3.64
C LYS A 172 -13.18 -33.86 4.97
N ILE A 173 -14.00 -34.92 4.95
CA ILE A 173 -14.43 -35.60 6.17
C ILE A 173 -13.24 -36.37 6.76
N GLN A 174 -12.51 -37.12 5.94
CA GLN A 174 -11.31 -37.87 6.35
C GLN A 174 -10.19 -36.97 6.90
N GLN A 175 -10.05 -35.75 6.39
CA GLN A 175 -9.07 -34.78 6.91
C GLN A 175 -9.47 -34.13 8.24
N LYS A 176 -10.74 -34.24 8.65
CA LYS A 176 -11.28 -33.65 9.88
C LYS A 176 -11.34 -34.65 11.04
N THR A 177 -11.45 -35.93 10.71
CA THR A 177 -11.20 -37.05 11.64
C THR A 177 -9.72 -37.18 11.91
#